data_AF-A0A848J1D1-F1
#
_entry.id   AF-A0A848J1D1-F1
#
_cell.length_a   1.000
_cell.length_b   1.000
_cell.length_c   1.000
_cell.angle_alpha   90.00
_cell.angle_beta   90.00
_cell.angle_gamma   90.00
#
_symmetry.space_group_name_H-M   'P 1'
#
loop_
_entity.id
_entity.type
_entity.pdbx_description
1 polymer ?
#
loop_
_entity_poly.entity_id
_entity_poly.type
_entity_poly.pdbx_seq_one_letter_code
_entity_poly.pdbx_strand_id
1 'polypeptide(L)'
;MSDIKIITHNGKLIVQEELIFTDQKLPNERDAFLKYCDPNSALVLTTISRKSLLKAFFNLLKIKYRSHVKAQAVIALNSIDAYIINMIALITGSPVRVFRDTEKAKHWLTTE
;
A
#
# COMPACT_ATOMS: atom_id res chain seq x y z
N MET A 1 11.00 -6.11 11.11
CA MET A 1 9.59 -5.93 11.46
C MET A 1 9.00 -4.95 10.46
N SER A 2 7.89 -5.28 9.79
CA SER A 2 7.07 -4.25 9.15
C SER A 2 6.18 -3.66 10.24
N ASP A 3 6.33 -2.38 10.51
CA ASP A 3 5.43 -1.72 11.45
C ASP A 3 4.19 -1.29 10.68
N ILE A 4 3.05 -1.96 10.90
CA ILE A 4 1.76 -1.42 10.49
C ILE A 4 1.38 -0.33 11.48
N LYS A 5 1.22 0.89 10.99
CA LYS A 5 0.77 2.04 11.77
C LYS A 5 -0.59 2.47 11.23
N ILE A 6 -1.59 2.52 12.11
CA ILE A 6 -2.86 3.15 11.78
C ILE A 6 -2.69 4.64 12.05
N ILE A 7 -2.88 5.45 11.02
CA ILE A 7 -2.83 6.91 11.11
C ILE A 7 -4.20 7.49 10.78
N THR A 8 -4.53 8.63 11.38
CA THR A 8 -5.73 9.40 11.03
C THR A 8 -5.31 10.59 10.19
N HIS A 9 -5.95 10.78 9.03
CA HIS A 9 -5.76 11.96 8.19
C HIS A 9 -7.13 12.42 7.69
N ASN A 10 -7.44 13.72 7.79
CA ASN A 10 -8.74 14.29 7.42
C ASN A 10 -9.96 13.51 7.98
N GLY A 11 -9.85 13.00 9.22
CA GLY A 11 -10.92 12.20 9.85
C GLY A 11 -11.10 10.77 9.32
N LYS A 12 -10.30 10.34 8.34
CA LYS A 12 -10.29 8.96 7.82
C LYS A 12 -9.09 8.19 8.37
N LEU A 13 -9.27 6.88 8.59
CA LEU A 13 -8.20 5.99 9.01
C LEU A 13 -7.44 5.47 7.78
N ILE A 14 -6.12 5.57 7.82
CA ILE A 14 -5.22 5.04 6.80
C ILE A 14 -4.32 4.00 7.47
N VAL A 15 -4.24 2.83 6.87
CA VAL A 15 -3.24 1.81 7.22
C VAL A 15 -1.95 2.16 6.54
N GLN A 16 -0.99 2.67 7.28
CA GLN A 16 0.36 2.88 6.81
C GLN A 16 1.19 1.62 7.06
N GLU A 17 1.77 1.07 6.01
CA GLU A 17 2.65 -0.09 6.08
C GLU A 17 4.01 0.25 5.47
N GLU A 18 5.07 -0.22 6.13
CA GLU A 18 6.43 -0.16 5.59
C GLU A 18 6.87 -1.56 5.18
N LEU A 19 7.01 -1.80 3.88
CA LEU A 19 7.49 -3.05 3.35
C LEU A 19 9.02 -3.07 3.38
N ILE A 20 9.56 -3.57 4.50
CA ILE A 20 10.97 -3.88 4.68
C ILE A 20 11.14 -5.39 4.45
N PHE A 21 11.78 -5.77 3.34
CA PHE A 21 12.17 -7.16 3.13
C PHE A 21 13.42 -7.50 3.94
N THR A 22 13.19 -7.98 5.15
CA THR A 22 14.05 -8.95 5.81
C THR A 22 13.48 -10.34 5.50
N ASP A 23 14.31 -11.38 5.27
CA ASP A 23 13.86 -12.76 4.94
C ASP A 23 12.98 -13.45 6.01
N GLN A 24 12.63 -12.73 7.07
CA GLN A 24 11.63 -13.15 8.04
C GLN A 24 10.23 -13.02 7.42
N LYS A 25 9.48 -14.14 7.42
CA LYS A 25 8.04 -14.16 7.13
C LYS A 25 7.37 -13.05 7.92
N LEU A 26 6.94 -12.01 7.21
CA LEU A 26 6.15 -10.95 7.80
C LEU A 26 4.82 -11.58 8.26
N PRO A 27 4.45 -11.44 9.55
CA PRO A 27 3.13 -11.88 9.99
C PRO A 27 2.09 -11.08 9.21
N ASN A 28 1.01 -11.76 8.84
CA ASN A 28 -0.13 -11.29 8.04
C ASN A 28 -0.97 -10.22 8.78
N GLU A 29 -0.34 -9.27 9.48
CA GLU A 29 -1.01 -8.21 10.27
C GLU A 29 -1.92 -7.35 9.39
N ARG A 30 -1.53 -7.14 8.13
CA ARG A 30 -2.37 -6.46 7.14
C ARG A 30 -3.62 -7.26 6.81
N ASP A 31 -3.47 -8.56 6.54
CA ASP A 31 -4.60 -9.44 6.23
C ASP A 31 -5.52 -9.58 7.45
N ALA A 32 -4.96 -9.60 8.66
CA ALA A 32 -5.72 -9.59 9.90
C ALA A 32 -6.54 -8.30 10.02
N PHE A 33 -5.93 -7.12 9.80
CA PHE A 33 -6.66 -5.85 9.81
C PHE A 33 -7.75 -5.81 8.74
N LEU A 34 -7.41 -6.12 7.49
CA LEU A 34 -8.35 -6.08 6.37
C LEU A 34 -9.52 -7.04 6.54
N LYS A 35 -9.33 -8.18 7.22
CA LYS A 35 -10.40 -9.13 7.54
C LYS A 35 -11.49 -8.50 8.44
N TYR A 36 -11.14 -7.55 9.31
CA TYR A 36 -12.09 -6.87 10.20
C TYR A 36 -12.62 -5.56 9.63
N CYS A 37 -12.09 -5.09 8.50
CA CYS A 37 -12.63 -3.93 7.81
C CYS A 37 -13.86 -4.27 6.98
N ASP A 38 -14.76 -3.31 6.85
CA ASP A 38 -15.85 -3.42 5.88
C ASP A 38 -15.28 -3.53 4.45
N PRO A 39 -15.91 -4.30 3.56
CA PRO A 39 -15.54 -4.33 2.15
C PRO A 39 -15.50 -2.92 1.55
N ASN A 40 -14.51 -2.64 0.70
CA ASN A 40 -14.30 -1.33 0.06
C ASN A 40 -14.21 -0.13 1.04
N SER A 41 -13.72 -0.31 2.26
CA SER A 41 -13.56 0.77 3.24
C SER A 41 -12.09 1.13 3.55
N ALA A 42 -11.17 0.17 3.41
CA ALA A 42 -9.81 0.33 3.88
C ALA A 42 -9.00 1.22 2.93
N LEU A 43 -8.33 2.22 3.51
CA LEU A 43 -7.34 3.06 2.83
C LEU A 43 -5.95 2.57 3.21
N VAL A 44 -5.12 2.24 2.22
CA VAL A 44 -3.80 1.66 2.46
C VAL A 44 -2.71 2.55 1.87
N LEU A 45 -1.75 2.92 2.69
CA LEU A 45 -0.55 3.65 2.32
C LEU A 45 0.68 2.75 2.49
N THR A 46 1.25 2.32 1.38
CA THR A 46 2.41 1.45 1.36
C THR A 46 3.68 2.26 1.09
N THR A 47 4.67 2.15 1.96
CA THR A 47 6.04 2.62 1.67
C THR A 47 6.92 1.43 1.34
N ILE A 48 7.60 1.46 0.18
CA ILE A 48 8.42 0.34 -0.29
C ILE A 48 9.91 0.72 -0.19
N SER A 49 10.69 -0.08 0.54
CA SER A 49 12.14 0.09 0.61
C SER A 49 12.86 -0.48 -0.64
N ARG A 50 13.90 0.22 -1.10
CA ARG A 50 14.57 0.01 -2.42
C ARG A 50 15.05 -1.43 -2.70
N LYS A 51 15.34 -2.25 -1.68
CA LYS A 51 16.00 -3.56 -1.89
C LYS A 51 15.13 -4.60 -2.63
N SER A 52 13.82 -4.41 -2.78
CA SER A 52 12.99 -5.39 -3.53
C SER A 52 11.64 -4.84 -4.00
N LEU A 53 11.65 -3.74 -4.77
CA LEU A 53 10.43 -3.01 -5.13
C LEU A 53 9.41 -3.84 -5.93
N LEU A 54 9.87 -4.60 -6.93
CA LEU A 54 9.02 -5.49 -7.74
C LEU A 54 8.43 -6.63 -6.91
N LYS A 55 9.24 -7.31 -6.10
CA LYS A 55 8.78 -8.42 -5.25
C LYS A 55 7.78 -7.93 -4.20
N ALA A 56 8.02 -6.75 -3.63
CA ALA A 56 7.09 -6.07 -2.74
C ALA A 56 5.76 -5.80 -3.44
N PHE A 57 5.81 -5.22 -4.64
CA PHE A 57 4.60 -4.94 -5.41
C PHE A 57 3.81 -6.19 -5.77
N PHE A 58 4.47 -7.25 -6.24
CA PHE A 58 3.77 -8.52 -6.53
C PHE A 58 3.18 -9.16 -5.28
N ASN A 59 3.81 -9.02 -4.12
CA ASN A 59 3.23 -9.47 -2.86
C ASN A 59 2.01 -8.63 -2.45
N LEU A 60 2.02 -7.31 -2.73
CA LEU A 60 0.82 -6.47 -2.56
C LEU A 60 -0.35 -6.93 -3.45
N LEU A 61 -0.06 -7.39 -4.67
CA LEU A 61 -1.12 -7.90 -5.55
C LEU A 61 -1.73 -9.22 -5.06
N LYS A 62 -0.99 -10.02 -4.28
CA LYS A 62 -1.39 -11.36 -3.81
C LYS A 62 -2.26 -11.36 -2.54
N ILE A 63 -2.72 -10.20 -2.11
CA ILE A 63 -3.44 -10.07 -0.83
C ILE A 63 -4.83 -10.67 -0.90
N LYS A 64 -5.12 -11.55 0.07
CA LYS A 64 -6.37 -12.33 0.13
C LYS A 64 -7.60 -11.44 0.31
N TYR A 65 -7.47 -10.32 1.03
CA TYR A 65 -8.55 -9.39 1.38
C TYR A 65 -8.52 -8.10 0.56
N ARG A 66 -8.05 -8.16 -0.70
CA ARG A 66 -7.95 -6.98 -1.58
C ARG A 66 -9.30 -6.30 -1.84
N SER A 67 -10.40 -7.05 -1.79
CA SER A 67 -11.78 -6.50 -1.89
C SER A 67 -12.17 -5.56 -0.74
N HIS A 68 -11.39 -5.53 0.35
CA HIS A 68 -11.61 -4.60 1.45
C HIS A 68 -10.89 -3.27 1.24
N VAL A 69 -9.93 -3.23 0.31
CA VAL A 69 -9.13 -2.04 0.01
C VAL A 69 -9.88 -1.18 -1.00
N LYS A 70 -10.33 -0.01 -0.54
CA LYS A 70 -10.99 1.00 -1.38
C LYS A 70 -9.99 1.68 -2.32
N ALA A 71 -8.88 2.14 -1.75
CA ALA A 71 -7.83 2.85 -2.45
C ALA A 71 -6.47 2.50 -1.83
N GLN A 72 -5.47 2.34 -2.68
CA GLN A 72 -4.10 2.06 -2.25
C GLN A 72 -3.14 3.07 -2.85
N ALA A 73 -2.30 3.67 -2.00
CA ALA A 73 -1.22 4.54 -2.43
C ALA A 73 0.12 3.87 -2.15
N VAL A 74 1.05 3.98 -3.10
CA VAL A 74 2.43 3.49 -2.94
C VAL A 74 3.40 4.67 -3.00
N ILE A 75 4.28 4.78 -2.01
CA ILE A 75 5.36 5.77 -2.01
C ILE A 75 6.59 5.17 -2.70
N ALA A 76 6.92 5.73 -3.86
CA ALA A 76 8.13 5.42 -4.61
C ALA A 76 9.16 6.55 -4.45
N LEU A 77 10.32 6.23 -3.91
CA LEU A 77 11.38 7.21 -3.62
C LEU A 77 12.14 7.66 -4.89
N ASN A 78 11.97 6.98 -6.02
CA ASN A 78 12.63 7.29 -7.29
C ASN A 78 11.66 7.31 -8.48
N SER A 79 12.06 8.02 -9.54
CA SER A 79 11.29 8.13 -10.79
C SER A 79 11.12 6.81 -11.53
N ILE A 80 12.18 5.99 -11.60
CA ILE A 80 12.17 4.70 -12.32
C ILE A 80 11.23 3.72 -11.62
N ASP A 81 11.34 3.62 -10.29
CA ASP A 81 10.48 2.78 -9.47
C ASP A 81 9.00 3.17 -9.63
N ALA A 82 8.71 4.47 -9.63
CA ALA A 82 7.36 4.97 -9.84
C ALA A 82 6.81 4.61 -11.23
N TYR A 83 7.64 4.70 -12.27
CA TYR A 83 7.26 4.32 -13.63
C TYR A 83 6.95 2.82 -13.74
N ILE A 84 7.83 1.98 -13.18
CA ILE A 84 7.66 0.53 -13.19
C ILE A 84 6.36 0.14 -12.45
N ILE A 85 6.13 0.66 -11.25
CA ILE A 85 4.91 0.35 -10.50
C ILE A 85 3.67 0.83 -11.23
N ASN A 86 3.68 2.05 -11.80
CA ASN A 86 2.54 2.56 -12.56
C ASN A 86 2.22 1.69 -13.78
N MET A 87 3.25 1.24 -14.52
CA MET A 87 3.06 0.30 -15.63
C MET A 87 2.42 -1.01 -15.16
N ILE A 88 2.93 -1.62 -14.09
CA ILE A 88 2.38 -2.90 -13.61
C ILE A 88 0.96 -2.70 -13.05
N ALA A 89 0.70 -1.60 -12.33
CA ALA A 89 -0.64 -1.27 -11.85
C ALA A 89 -1.65 -1.13 -12.99
N LEU A 90 -1.25 -0.47 -14.08
CA LEU A 90 -2.06 -0.33 -15.29
C LEU A 90 -2.35 -1.71 -15.93
N ILE A 91 -1.32 -2.53 -16.12
CA ILE A 91 -1.44 -3.87 -16.72
C ILE A 91 -2.32 -4.80 -15.86
N THR A 92 -2.21 -4.68 -14.54
CA THR A 92 -2.92 -5.56 -13.58
C THR A 92 -4.29 -5.02 -13.17
N GLY A 93 -4.70 -3.86 -13.69
CA GLY A 93 -5.94 -3.18 -13.30
C GLY A 93 -5.99 -2.87 -11.80
N SER A 94 -4.85 -2.66 -11.16
CA SER A 94 -4.79 -2.49 -9.72
C SER A 94 -5.21 -1.09 -9.30
N PRO A 95 -6.06 -0.93 -8.26
CA PRO A 95 -6.46 0.37 -7.72
C PRO A 95 -5.32 0.98 -6.86
N VAL A 96 -4.11 0.97 -7.42
CA VAL A 96 -2.89 1.48 -6.81
C VAL A 96 -2.46 2.74 -7.53
N ARG A 97 -2.26 3.81 -6.77
CA ARG A 97 -1.69 5.06 -7.28
C ARG A 97 -0.33 5.33 -6.66
N VAL A 98 0.64 5.68 -7.49
CA VAL A 98 2.02 5.89 -7.03
C VAL A 98 2.28 7.37 -6.79
N PHE A 99 2.89 7.67 -5.65
CA PHE A 99 3.28 9.00 -5.23
C PHE A 99 4.76 9.03 -4.87
N ARG A 100 5.34 10.23 -4.89
CA ARG A 100 6.69 10.51 -4.36
C ARG A 100 6.65 11.26 -3.04
N ASP A 101 5.49 11.79 -2.69
CA ASP A 101 5.25 12.65 -1.55
C ASP A 101 4.16 12.00 -0.68
N THR A 102 4.51 11.74 0.58
CA THR A 102 3.66 11.08 1.55
C THR A 102 2.40 11.89 1.86
N GLU A 103 2.48 13.22 1.96
CA GLU A 103 1.33 14.06 2.28
C GLU A 103 0.35 14.13 1.10
N LYS A 104 0.87 14.20 -0.13
CA LYS A 104 0.02 14.12 -1.33
C LYS A 104 -0.69 12.77 -1.43
N ALA A 105 -0.02 11.69 -1.07
CA ALA A 105 -0.61 10.36 -1.04
C ALA A 105 -1.73 10.24 -0.01
N LYS A 106 -1.50 10.73 1.21
CA LYS A 106 -2.51 10.76 2.28
C LYS A 106 -3.73 11.59 1.87
N HIS A 107 -3.50 12.78 1.32
CA HIS A 107 -4.59 13.64 0.87
C HIS A 107 -5.46 12.92 -0.18
N TRP A 108 -4.83 12.34 -1.21
CA TRP A 108 -5.55 11.59 -2.25
C TRP A 108 -6.33 10.39 -1.69
N LEU A 109 -5.71 9.59 -0.81
CA LEU A 109 -6.39 8.47 -0.15
C LEU A 109 -7.66 8.92 0.58
N THR A 110 -7.61 10.11 1.19
CA THR A 110 -8.77 10.64 1.92
C THR A 110 -9.81 11.33 1.04
N THR A 111 -9.51 11.66 -0.21
CA THR A 111 -10.49 12.21 -1.16
C THR A 111 -11.27 11.14 -1.91
N GLU A 112 -10.71 9.93 -2.05
CA GLU A 112 -11.41 8.78 -2.63
C GLU A 112 -12.55 8.28 -1.73
#